data_AF-A0A0B6Z729-F1
#
_entry.id   AF-A0A0B6Z729-F1
#
_cell.length_a   1.000
_cell.length_b   1.000
_cell.length_c   1.000
_cell.angle_alpha   90.00
_cell.angle_beta   90.00
_cell.angle_gamma   90.00
#
_symmetry.space_group_name_H-M   'P 1'
#
loop_
_entity.id
_entity.type
_entity.pdbx_description
1 polymer ?
#
loop_
_entity_poly.entity_id
_entity_poly.type
_entity_poly.pdbx_seq_one_letter_code
_entity_poly.pdbx_strand_id
1 'polypeptide(L)'
;GVVCSVSGGLAVGKEGPMIHSGAVIAAGVSQGRSTSFGIDFKIFRDFRSDTEKRDFVSAGAAAGVSAAFGAPVGGVLFSLEEGASFWNQSLVWRIFFSSMISTMSLNIVQSFIKGHPWELSYAGLIDFGTFDAVNYRILDLCIVICMGAFGGLLGALFNHINYKLTLFRMSYVQRN
;
A
#
# COMPACT_ATOMS: atom_id res chain seq x y z
N GLY A 1 -10.82 9.50 9.34
CA GLY A 1 -11.10 8.05 9.51
C GLY A 1 -9.96 7.37 10.23
N VAL A 2 -8.91 6.97 9.50
CA VAL A 2 -7.79 6.17 10.03
C VAL A 2 -7.16 6.72 11.32
N VAL A 3 -6.91 8.04 11.39
CA VAL A 3 -6.35 8.67 12.60
C VAL A 3 -7.25 8.44 13.81
N CYS A 4 -8.56 8.73 13.69
CA CYS A 4 -9.53 8.58 14.78
C CYS A 4 -9.71 7.12 15.21
N SER A 5 -9.69 6.18 14.25
CA SER A 5 -9.85 4.75 14.55
C SER A 5 -8.64 4.18 15.29
N VAL A 6 -7.43 4.58 14.89
CA VAL A 6 -6.18 4.18 15.56
C VAL A 6 -6.07 4.84 16.94
N SER A 7 -6.34 6.15 17.04
CA SER A 7 -6.34 6.85 18.34
C SER A 7 -7.45 6.36 19.27
N GLY A 8 -8.55 5.86 18.71
CA GLY A 8 -9.68 5.28 19.45
C GLY A 8 -9.41 3.87 20.00
N GLY A 9 -8.21 3.31 19.79
CA GLY A 9 -7.81 2.02 20.36
C GLY A 9 -8.43 0.80 19.70
N LEU A 10 -9.00 0.94 18.49
CA LEU A 10 -9.49 -0.20 17.72
C LEU A 10 -8.29 -1.06 17.26
N ALA A 11 -8.50 -2.37 17.16
CA ALA A 11 -7.50 -3.31 16.62
C ALA A 11 -7.39 -3.16 15.08
N VAL A 12 -6.85 -2.03 14.61
CA VAL A 12 -6.72 -1.66 13.20
C VAL A 12 -5.35 -1.04 12.90
N GLY A 13 -4.90 -1.16 11.66
CA GLY A 13 -3.64 -0.56 11.18
C GLY A 13 -3.86 0.68 10.30
N LYS A 14 -2.85 1.55 10.23
CA LYS A 14 -2.84 2.75 9.35
C LYS A 14 -2.23 2.50 7.96
N GLU A 15 -1.57 1.36 7.79
CA GLU A 15 -0.78 1.04 6.59
C GLU A 15 -1.64 0.77 5.35
N GLY A 16 -2.67 -0.08 5.46
CA GLY A 16 -3.57 -0.39 4.34
C GLY A 16 -4.20 0.85 3.69
N PRO A 17 -4.77 1.79 4.47
CA PRO A 17 -5.34 3.04 3.94
C PRO A 17 -4.37 3.93 3.14
N MET A 18 -3.05 3.78 3.29
CA MET A 18 -2.06 4.55 2.52
C MET A 18 -2.08 4.19 1.04
N ILE A 19 -2.33 2.93 0.71
CA ILE A 19 -2.43 2.43 -0.67
C ILE A 19 -3.56 3.16 -1.40
N HIS A 20 -4.74 3.23 -0.77
CA HIS A 20 -5.89 3.93 -1.32
C HIS A 20 -5.64 5.45 -1.43
N SER A 21 -5.00 6.05 -0.42
CA SER A 21 -4.66 7.47 -0.44
C SER A 21 -3.72 7.82 -1.61
N GLY A 22 -2.69 7.00 -1.84
CA GLY A 22 -1.78 7.16 -2.99
C GLY A 22 -2.49 7.02 -4.33
N ALA A 23 -3.36 6.02 -4.47
CA ALA A 23 -4.19 5.84 -5.66
C ALA A 23 -5.09 7.05 -5.95
N VAL A 24 -5.75 7.60 -4.93
CA VAL A 24 -6.61 8.80 -5.07
C VAL A 24 -5.81 10.03 -5.47
N ILE A 25 -4.64 10.26 -4.86
CA ILE A 25 -3.75 11.37 -5.21
C ILE A 25 -3.32 11.26 -6.67
N ALA A 26 -2.89 10.07 -7.11
CA ALA A 26 -2.47 9.87 -8.49
C ALA A 26 -3.64 10.02 -9.49
N ALA A 27 -4.84 9.52 -9.15
CA ALA A 27 -6.04 9.71 -9.94
C ALA A 27 -6.48 11.18 -10.06
N GLY A 28 -6.25 11.99 -9.03
CA GLY A 28 -6.61 13.41 -9.02
C GLY A 28 -5.59 14.27 -9.75
N VAL A 29 -4.32 14.16 -9.37
CA VAL A 29 -3.24 15.02 -9.89
C VAL A 29 -3.00 14.79 -11.38
N SER A 30 -3.06 13.53 -11.85
CA SER A 30 -2.87 13.20 -13.27
C SER A 30 -3.85 13.89 -14.22
N GLN A 31 -5.04 14.26 -13.72
CA GLN A 31 -6.10 14.84 -14.56
C GLN A 31 -5.97 16.35 -14.73
N GLY A 32 -5.16 17.01 -13.89
CA GLY A 32 -4.96 18.46 -13.95
C GLY A 32 -6.24 19.28 -13.73
N ARG A 33 -7.26 18.72 -13.07
CA ARG A 33 -8.53 19.37 -12.76
C ARG A 33 -9.09 18.84 -11.44
N SER A 34 -9.85 19.68 -10.74
CA SER A 34 -10.66 19.27 -9.60
C SER A 34 -12.13 19.27 -10.00
N THR A 35 -12.71 18.07 -10.12
CA THR A 35 -14.15 17.91 -10.39
C THR A 35 -15.00 18.37 -9.21
N SER A 36 -14.58 18.09 -7.98
CA SER A 36 -15.31 18.45 -6.76
C SER A 36 -15.42 19.97 -6.56
N PHE A 37 -14.40 20.73 -6.95
CA PHE A 37 -14.38 22.19 -6.84
C PHE A 37 -14.69 22.91 -8.15
N GLY A 38 -14.91 22.18 -9.25
CA GLY A 38 -15.18 22.75 -10.57
C GLY A 38 -14.02 23.53 -11.19
N ILE A 39 -12.77 23.26 -10.78
CA ILE A 39 -11.56 23.98 -11.23
C ILE A 39 -10.85 23.18 -12.31
N ASP A 40 -10.55 23.80 -13.47
CA ASP A 40 -9.69 23.22 -14.52
C ASP A 40 -8.42 24.05 -14.68
N PHE A 41 -7.26 23.45 -14.37
CA PHE A 41 -5.96 24.11 -14.50
C PHE A 41 -5.44 24.10 -15.95
N LYS A 42 -6.16 23.46 -16.88
CA LYS A 42 -5.82 23.32 -18.32
C LYS A 42 -4.47 22.65 -18.61
N ILE A 43 -3.86 22.01 -17.61
CA ILE A 43 -2.67 21.17 -17.73
C ILE A 43 -3.07 19.69 -17.84
N PHE A 44 -2.16 18.85 -18.34
CA PHE A 44 -2.31 17.38 -18.37
C PHE A 44 -3.57 16.87 -19.10
N ARG A 45 -4.01 17.58 -20.15
CA ARG A 45 -5.21 17.20 -20.91
C ARG A 45 -5.05 15.86 -21.63
N ASP A 46 -3.83 15.54 -22.07
CA ASP A 46 -3.50 14.29 -22.76
C ASP A 46 -3.64 13.06 -21.85
N PHE A 47 -3.50 13.23 -20.54
CA PHE A 47 -3.62 12.15 -19.55
C PHE A 47 -5.06 11.92 -19.05
N ARG A 48 -6.06 12.55 -19.69
CA ARG A 48 -7.48 12.41 -19.32
C ARG A 48 -8.17 11.18 -19.94
N SER A 49 -7.40 10.11 -20.17
CA SER A 49 -7.87 8.81 -20.65
C SER A 49 -7.95 7.81 -19.49
N ASP A 50 -8.88 6.86 -19.56
CA ASP A 50 -9.01 5.80 -18.55
C ASP A 50 -7.75 4.91 -18.48
N THR A 51 -7.06 4.71 -19.61
CA THR A 51 -5.80 3.94 -19.65
C THR A 51 -4.72 4.63 -18.84
N GLU A 52 -4.48 5.92 -19.11
CA GLU A 52 -3.48 6.71 -18.40
C GLU A 52 -3.85 6.85 -16.93
N LYS A 53 -5.13 7.11 -16.62
CA LYS A 53 -5.61 7.21 -15.25
C LYS A 53 -5.37 5.92 -14.47
N ARG A 54 -5.62 4.76 -15.08
CA ARG A 54 -5.33 3.44 -14.47
C ARG A 54 -3.84 3.29 -14.19
N ASP A 55 -2.99 3.64 -15.15
CA ASP A 55 -1.53 3.53 -15.02
C ASP A 55 -0.99 4.43 -13.89
N PHE A 56 -1.52 5.66 -13.76
CA PHE A 56 -1.22 6.55 -12.63
C PHE A 56 -1.75 6.01 -11.31
N VAL A 57 -2.97 5.46 -11.27
CA VAL A 57 -3.54 4.82 -10.07
C VAL A 57 -2.67 3.67 -9.59
N SER A 58 -2.19 2.81 -10.49
CA SER A 58 -1.25 1.74 -10.17
C SER A 58 0.06 2.27 -9.60
N ALA A 59 0.62 3.34 -10.19
CA ALA A 59 1.81 4.00 -9.63
C ALA A 59 1.56 4.58 -8.24
N GLY A 60 0.40 5.21 -8.01
CA GLY A 60 0.00 5.76 -6.71
C GLY A 60 -0.22 4.68 -5.65
N ALA A 61 -0.83 3.56 -6.02
CA ALA A 61 -0.99 2.41 -5.13
C ALA A 61 0.37 1.82 -4.74
N ALA A 62 1.28 1.60 -5.70
CA ALA A 62 2.65 1.16 -5.43
C ALA A 62 3.39 2.10 -4.50
N ALA A 63 3.29 3.41 -4.74
CA ALA A 63 3.90 4.44 -3.90
C ALA A 63 3.35 4.42 -2.46
N GLY A 64 2.04 4.16 -2.31
CA GLY A 64 1.39 3.97 -1.01
C GLY A 64 1.89 2.73 -0.26
N VAL A 65 2.01 1.58 -0.94
CA VAL A 65 2.62 0.35 -0.37
C VAL A 65 4.06 0.63 0.06
N SER A 66 4.81 1.33 -0.78
CA SER A 66 6.22 1.63 -0.53
C SER A 66 6.42 2.55 0.67
N ALA A 67 5.56 3.57 0.82
CA ALA A 67 5.54 4.43 2.00
C ALA A 67 5.11 3.68 3.28
N ALA A 68 4.15 2.78 3.18
CA ALA A 68 3.67 2.01 4.33
C ALA A 68 4.75 1.05 4.87
N PHE A 69 5.40 0.29 3.99
CA PHE A 69 6.27 -0.83 4.38
C PHE A 69 7.75 -0.60 4.12
N GLY A 70 8.14 0.54 3.51
CA GLY A 70 9.54 0.78 3.12
C GLY A 70 10.03 -0.16 2.01
N ALA A 71 9.12 -0.72 1.20
CA ALA A 71 9.42 -1.75 0.22
C ALA A 71 9.04 -1.34 -1.22
N PRO A 72 9.89 -0.52 -1.91
CA PRO A 72 9.61 -0.05 -3.27
C PRO A 72 9.32 -1.16 -4.29
N VAL A 73 10.13 -2.23 -4.28
CA VAL A 73 9.96 -3.38 -5.18
C VAL A 73 8.67 -4.15 -4.85
N GLY A 74 8.33 -4.27 -3.57
CA GLY A 74 7.09 -4.88 -3.12
C GLY A 74 5.85 -4.12 -3.63
N GLY A 75 5.89 -2.78 -3.60
CA GLY A 75 4.81 -1.94 -4.15
C GLY A 75 4.63 -2.09 -5.67
N VAL A 76 5.73 -2.24 -6.41
CA VAL A 76 5.68 -2.53 -7.86
C VAL A 76 5.05 -3.89 -8.12
N LEU A 77 5.51 -4.93 -7.42
CA LEU A 77 4.96 -6.29 -7.58
C LEU A 77 3.48 -6.34 -7.21
N PHE A 78 3.08 -5.70 -6.11
CA PHE A 78 1.66 -5.56 -5.74
C PHE A 78 0.83 -4.94 -6.87
N SER A 79 1.33 -3.87 -7.50
CA SER A 79 0.60 -3.19 -8.58
C SER A 79 0.58 -4.01 -9.88
N LEU A 80 1.54 -4.91 -10.07
CA LEU A 80 1.55 -5.84 -11.19
C LEU A 80 0.59 -7.01 -10.96
N GLU A 81 0.56 -7.56 -9.74
CA GLU A 81 -0.34 -8.64 -9.34
C GLU A 81 -1.81 -8.21 -9.42
N GLU A 82 -2.14 -7.01 -8.93
CA GLU A 82 -3.51 -6.49 -8.92
C GLU A 82 -3.91 -5.78 -10.23
N GLY A 83 -2.94 -5.25 -10.99
CA GLY A 83 -3.20 -4.30 -12.08
C GLY A 83 -2.83 -4.76 -13.49
N ALA A 84 -1.98 -5.78 -13.68
CA ALA A 84 -1.47 -6.13 -15.01
C ALA A 84 -2.22 -7.32 -15.63
N SER A 85 -3.04 -7.04 -16.64
CA SER A 85 -3.40 -8.06 -17.64
C SER A 85 -2.25 -8.31 -18.64
N PHE A 86 -1.35 -7.32 -18.82
CA PHE A 86 -0.20 -7.38 -19.74
C PHE A 86 1.02 -6.63 -19.19
N TRP A 87 2.22 -7.14 -19.44
CA TRP A 87 3.48 -6.59 -18.95
C TRP A 87 3.97 -5.43 -19.84
N ASN A 88 3.94 -4.20 -19.33
CA ASN A 88 4.53 -3.03 -20.00
C ASN A 88 5.79 -2.57 -19.24
N GLN A 89 6.96 -2.78 -19.86
CA GLN A 89 8.25 -2.46 -19.24
C GLN A 89 8.41 -0.97 -18.90
N SER A 90 7.89 -0.06 -19.74
CA SER A 90 7.99 1.38 -19.48
C SER A 90 7.16 1.77 -18.25
N LEU A 91 5.96 1.18 -18.11
CA LEU A 91 5.09 1.40 -16.97
C LEU A 91 5.73 0.88 -15.67
N VAL A 92 6.30 -0.33 -15.68
CA VAL A 92 7.01 -0.90 -14.53
C VAL A 92 8.10 0.05 -14.01
N TRP A 93 8.92 0.59 -14.90
CA TRP A 93 9.97 1.54 -14.53
C TRP A 93 9.41 2.84 -13.93
N ARG A 94 8.31 3.37 -14.46
CA ARG A 94 7.63 4.56 -13.90
C ARG A 94 7.06 4.29 -12.50
N ILE A 95 6.44 3.12 -12.30
CA ILE A 95 5.90 2.69 -11.00
C ILE A 95 7.04 2.51 -10.00
N PHE A 96 8.15 1.89 -10.40
CA PHE A 96 9.33 1.72 -9.55
C PHE A 96 9.93 3.06 -9.13
N PHE A 97 10.09 3.98 -10.08
CA PHE A 97 10.58 5.33 -9.80
C PHE A 97 9.67 6.08 -8.80
N SER A 98 8.35 6.05 -9.02
CA SER A 98 7.38 6.66 -8.10
C SER A 98 7.44 6.05 -6.69
N SER A 99 7.61 4.74 -6.61
CA SER A 99 7.74 3.99 -5.35
C SER A 99 9.00 4.37 -4.56
N MET A 100 10.15 4.51 -5.24
CA MET A 100 11.39 4.98 -4.62
C MET A 100 11.28 6.42 -4.12
N ILE A 101 10.69 7.32 -4.92
CA ILE A 101 10.48 8.71 -4.49
C ILE A 101 9.62 8.76 -3.24
N SER A 102 8.51 8.03 -3.21
CA SER A 102 7.60 8.00 -2.05
C SER A 102 8.32 7.58 -0.76
N THR A 103 9.09 6.49 -0.84
CA THR A 103 9.88 5.97 0.28
C THR A 103 10.93 6.97 0.73
N MET A 104 11.66 7.58 -0.21
CA MET A 104 12.69 8.57 0.08
C MET A 104 12.10 9.84 0.72
N SER A 105 10.99 10.35 0.18
CA SER A 105 10.29 11.52 0.72
C SER A 105 9.81 11.25 2.14
N LEU A 106 9.22 10.08 2.40
CA LEU A 106 8.79 9.71 3.74
C LEU A 106 9.98 9.62 4.70
N ASN A 107 11.08 8.99 4.29
CA ASN A 107 12.25 8.82 5.12
C ASN A 107 12.86 10.17 5.53
N ILE A 108 13.02 11.09 4.58
CA ILE A 108 13.49 12.46 4.85
C ILE A 108 12.56 13.14 5.86
N VAL A 109 11.25 13.12 5.63
CA VAL A 109 10.29 13.77 6.53
C VAL A 109 10.30 13.15 7.93
N GLN A 110 10.36 11.83 8.04
CA GLN A 110 10.44 11.13 9.33
C GLN A 110 11.75 11.42 10.08
N SER A 111 12.86 11.46 9.36
CA SER A 111 14.19 11.82 9.89
C SER A 111 14.17 13.22 10.54
N PHE A 112 13.54 14.20 9.88
CA PHE A 112 13.35 15.53 10.45
C PHE A 112 12.43 15.53 11.68
N ILE A 113 11.29 14.83 11.63
CA ILE A 113 10.34 14.76 12.75
C ILE A 113 10.97 14.12 14.00
N LYS A 114 11.82 13.11 13.82
CA LYS A 114 12.50 12.41 14.92
C LYS A 114 13.75 13.14 15.44
N GLY A 115 14.12 14.27 14.84
CA GLY A 115 15.26 15.08 15.28
C GLY A 115 16.63 14.57 14.84
N HIS A 116 16.69 13.60 13.92
CA HIS A 116 17.92 13.05 13.36
C HIS A 116 18.00 13.37 11.86
N PRO A 117 18.23 14.64 11.47
CA PRO A 117 18.20 15.05 10.08
C PRO A 117 19.26 14.28 9.26
N TRP A 118 18.87 13.84 8.06
CA TRP A 118 19.69 13.08 7.11
C TRP A 118 19.95 11.61 7.45
N GLU A 119 19.40 11.12 8.55
CA GLU A 119 19.45 9.69 8.87
C GLU A 119 18.40 8.93 8.04
N LEU A 120 18.85 8.11 7.09
CA LEU A 120 17.97 7.36 6.18
C LEU A 120 17.50 6.01 6.76
N SER A 121 17.34 5.90 8.07
CA SER A 121 16.94 4.66 8.75
C SER A 121 15.43 4.40 8.74
N TYR A 122 14.60 5.37 8.31
CA TYR A 122 13.13 5.32 8.46
C TYR A 122 12.41 5.13 7.13
N ALA A 123 12.63 3.98 6.48
CA ALA A 123 12.12 3.73 5.12
C ALA A 123 10.58 3.58 5.03
N GLY A 124 9.92 3.07 6.08
CA GLY A 124 8.47 2.85 6.10
C GLY A 124 7.78 3.44 7.33
N LEU A 125 6.45 3.35 7.36
CA LEU A 125 5.66 3.66 8.56
C LEU A 125 5.78 2.56 9.62
N ILE A 126 6.02 1.32 9.18
CA ILE A 126 6.46 0.20 10.02
C ILE A 126 7.90 -0.14 9.67
N ASP A 127 8.71 -0.34 10.70
CA ASP A 127 10.09 -0.81 10.60
C ASP A 127 10.22 -2.12 11.38
N PHE A 128 10.81 -3.13 10.75
CA PHE A 128 11.06 -4.44 11.36
C PHE A 128 12.45 -4.54 11.98
N GLY A 129 13.29 -3.51 11.83
CA GLY A 129 14.66 -3.48 12.33
C GLY A 129 15.62 -4.36 11.51
N THR A 130 16.83 -4.51 12.04
CA THR A 130 17.90 -5.29 11.42
C THR A 130 17.89 -6.73 11.94
N PHE A 131 17.73 -7.69 11.03
CA PHE A 131 17.92 -9.10 11.33
C PHE A 131 19.33 -9.52 10.90
N ASP A 132 20.29 -9.47 11.82
CA ASP A 132 21.65 -9.94 11.54
C ASP A 132 21.69 -11.47 11.41
N ALA A 133 22.30 -11.93 10.31
CA ALA A 133 22.68 -13.31 9.96
C ALA A 133 21.97 -14.45 10.74
N VAL A 134 20.67 -14.62 10.53
CA VAL A 134 19.95 -15.81 10.99
C VAL A 134 20.34 -16.98 10.07
N ASN A 135 21.15 -17.90 10.59
CA ASN A 135 21.57 -19.09 9.85
C ASN A 135 20.45 -20.14 9.84
N TYR A 136 19.76 -20.27 8.72
CA TYR A 136 18.75 -21.32 8.52
C TYR A 136 19.39 -22.60 8.02
N ARG A 137 19.04 -23.74 8.64
CA ARG A 137 19.39 -25.08 8.16
C ARG A 137 18.26 -25.64 7.30
N ILE A 138 18.57 -26.62 6.46
CA ILE A 138 17.56 -27.28 5.59
C ILE A 138 16.41 -27.87 6.41
N LEU A 139 16.66 -28.39 7.61
CA LEU A 139 15.60 -28.89 8.49
C LEU A 139 14.64 -27.79 8.98
N ASP A 140 15.11 -26.56 9.10
CA ASP A 140 14.28 -25.43 9.53
C ASP A 140 13.26 -25.08 8.43
N LEU A 141 13.55 -25.40 7.15
CA LEU A 141 12.60 -25.25 6.04
C LEU A 141 11.34 -26.11 6.24
N CYS A 142 11.48 -27.34 6.71
CA CYS A 142 10.33 -28.20 7.01
C CYS A 142 9.42 -27.58 8.08
N ILE A 143 10.02 -26.97 9.10
CA ILE A 143 9.28 -26.28 10.17
C ILE A 143 8.55 -25.05 9.60
N VAL A 144 9.23 -24.25 8.76
CA VAL A 144 8.64 -23.07 8.11
C VAL A 144 7.46 -23.46 7.19
N ILE A 145 7.58 -24.57 6.45
CA ILE A 145 6.48 -25.10 5.62
C ILE A 145 5.28 -25.48 6.49
N CYS A 146 5.51 -26.22 7.59
CA CYS A 146 4.45 -26.59 8.53
C CYS A 146 3.78 -25.35 9.16
N MET A 147 4.57 -24.34 9.54
CA MET A 147 4.05 -23.07 10.05
C MET A 147 3.22 -22.33 9.00
N GLY A 148 3.67 -22.32 7.73
CA GLY A 148 2.92 -21.76 6.62
C GLY A 148 1.59 -22.46 6.38
N ALA A 149 1.56 -23.79 6.43
CA ALA A 149 0.33 -24.58 6.32
C ALA A 149 -0.64 -24.27 7.46
N PHE A 150 -0.16 -24.23 8.71
CA PHE A 150 -0.97 -23.89 9.87
C PHE A 150 -1.50 -22.44 9.80
N GLY A 151 -0.65 -21.49 9.43
CA GLY A 151 -1.03 -20.09 9.21
C GLY A 151 -2.08 -19.94 8.10
N GLY A 152 -1.97 -20.71 7.02
CA GLY A 152 -2.96 -20.77 5.95
C GLY A 152 -4.32 -21.28 6.43
N LEU A 153 -4.35 -22.35 7.24
CA LEU A 153 -5.58 -22.88 7.83
C LEU A 153 -6.24 -21.88 8.79
N LEU A 154 -5.45 -21.23 9.66
CA LEU A 154 -5.96 -20.17 10.55
C LEU A 154 -6.47 -18.96 9.76
N GLY A 155 -5.79 -18.56 8.69
CA GLY A 155 -6.22 -17.48 7.80
C GLY A 155 -7.55 -17.82 7.11
N ALA A 156 -7.70 -19.04 6.62
CA ALA A 156 -8.96 -19.52 6.04
C ALA A 156 -10.10 -19.52 7.06
N LEU A 157 -9.85 -19.97 8.29
CA LEU A 157 -10.82 -19.92 9.38
C LEU A 157 -11.22 -18.47 9.73
N PHE A 158 -10.24 -17.57 9.84
CA PHE A 158 -10.48 -16.15 10.09
C PHE A 158 -11.35 -15.52 8.98
N ASN A 159 -11.06 -15.83 7.72
CA ASN A 159 -11.86 -15.36 6.59
C ASN A 159 -13.29 -15.92 6.63
N HIS A 160 -13.47 -17.19 6.99
CA HIS A 160 -14.79 -17.79 7.12
C HIS A 160 -15.64 -17.11 8.20
N ILE A 161 -15.04 -16.85 9.37
CA ILE A 161 -15.71 -16.14 10.48
C ILE A 161 -16.09 -14.72 10.04
N ASN A 162 -15.16 -13.98 9.42
CA ASN A 162 -15.43 -12.63 8.93
C ASN A 162 -16.51 -12.60 7.84
N TYR A 163 -16.53 -13.59 6.95
CA TYR A 163 -17.58 -13.73 5.94
C TYR A 163 -18.96 -13.88 6.58
N LYS A 164 -19.11 -14.82 7.54
CA LYS A 164 -20.37 -15.01 8.27
C LYS A 164 -20.78 -13.76 9.05
N LEU A 165 -19.83 -13.09 9.70
CA LEU A 165 -20.07 -11.83 10.41
C LEU A 165 -20.52 -10.71 9.46
N THR A 166 -19.94 -10.64 8.27
CA THR A 166 -20.31 -9.64 7.26
C THR A 166 -21.73 -9.87 6.76
N LEU A 167 -22.10 -11.12 6.45
CA LEU A 167 -23.48 -11.46 6.09
C LEU A 167 -24.49 -11.12 7.19
N PHE A 168 -24.12 -11.38 8.45
CA PHE A 168 -24.94 -10.98 9.60
C PHE A 168 -25.10 -9.46 9.67
N ARG A 169 -24.02 -8.69 9.53
CA ARG A 169 -24.07 -7.22 9.51
C ARG A 169 -24.93 -6.67 8.38
N MET A 170 -24.81 -7.22 7.17
CA MET A 170 -25.62 -6.81 6.02
C MET A 170 -27.10 -7.11 6.24
N SER A 171 -27.44 -8.24 6.89
CA SER A 171 -28.83 -8.65 7.10
C SER A 171 -29.53 -7.90 8.24
N TYR A 172 -28.81 -7.57 9.31
CA TYR A 172 -29.42 -7.07 10.55
C TYR A 172 -28.99 -5.65 10.95
N VAL A 173 -27.78 -5.21 10.60
CA VAL A 173 -27.22 -3.92 11.06
C VAL A 173 -27.41 -2.82 10.01
N GLN A 174 -27.36 -3.16 8.72
CA GLN A 174 -27.51 -2.20 7.61
C GLN A 174 -28.97 -1.96 7.18
N ARG A 175 -29.97 -2.50 7.89
CA ARG A 175 -31.38 -2.11 7.71
C ARG A 175 -31.61 -0.75 8.36
N ASN A 176 -31.19 0.32 7.67
CA ASN A 176 -31.66 1.69 7.85
C ASN A 176 -32.02 2.25 6.48
#